data_AF-A0A351I4F4-F1
#
_entry.id   AF-A0A351I4F4-F1
#
_cell.length_a   1.000
_cell.length_b   1.000
_cell.length_c   1.000
_cell.angle_alpha   90.00
_cell.angle_beta   90.00
_cell.angle_gamma   90.00
#
_symmetry.space_group_name_H-M   'P 1'
#
loop_
_entity.id
_entity.type
_entity.pdbx_description
1 polymer ?
#
loop_
_entity_poly.entity_id
_entity_poly.type
_entity_poly.pdbx_seq_one_letter_code
_entity_poly.pdbx_strand_id
1 'polypeptide(L)'
;MLPRARRLRRGLRARLRGPSLKRALAFGRLFLFEPARAAEACLSVEALPDGLKVYAVWIAASLLSFWMKPFDFPDINAAVAAPVQDLAFWSKVAVWEPVLAALNIALTTLVLHWMREGWLPLKTAAATLWSAFPLILTISLTRSAIGKPLFSLLFLLWAVPGALVARRIPRAQWRHVTSFLLGINAVAIVLLLPQAAAAVLRSEVLYKASLVLTVVWLLACGGVGLKSLTKTSLPRAVLAFLFANLALNVALMAAYQLGWLPLEVLKVLVYV
;
A
#
# COMPACT_ATOMS: atom_id res chain seq x y z
N MET A 1 -3.47 33.85 13.49
CA MET A 1 -4.23 32.68 12.99
C MET A 1 -4.08 31.42 13.86
N LEU A 2 -4.45 31.45 15.15
CA LEU A 2 -4.24 30.30 16.09
C LEU A 2 -5.45 29.78 16.92
N PRO A 3 -6.68 30.37 16.92
CA PRO A 3 -7.79 29.83 17.72
C PRO A 3 -8.56 28.67 17.05
N ARG A 4 -8.61 28.59 15.71
CA ARG A 4 -9.34 27.52 14.99
C ARG A 4 -8.70 26.14 15.13
N ALA A 5 -7.37 26.06 15.03
CA ALA A 5 -6.64 24.79 15.15
C ALA A 5 -6.77 24.15 16.55
N ARG A 6 -6.83 24.98 17.61
CA ARG A 6 -7.03 24.48 18.99
C ARG A 6 -8.45 23.94 19.21
N ARG A 7 -9.50 24.56 18.67
CA ARG A 7 -10.88 24.03 18.77
C ARG A 7 -11.06 22.74 17.98
N LEU A 8 -10.50 22.66 16.76
CA LEU A 8 -10.54 21.45 15.93
C LEU A 8 -9.86 20.25 16.62
N ARG A 9 -8.68 20.47 17.23
CA ARG A 9 -7.98 19.43 18.01
C ARG A 9 -8.78 18.92 19.22
N ARG A 10 -9.55 19.79 19.89
CA ARG A 10 -10.40 19.39 21.03
C ARG A 10 -11.59 18.53 20.58
N GLY A 11 -12.26 18.90 19.48
CA GLY A 11 -13.37 18.11 18.93
C GLY A 11 -12.94 16.73 18.42
N LEU A 12 -11.76 16.66 17.78
CA LEU A 12 -11.22 15.40 17.27
C LEU A 12 -10.85 14.44 18.42
N ARG A 13 -10.22 14.96 19.49
CA ARG A 13 -9.94 14.18 20.70
C ARG A 13 -11.21 13.70 21.40
N ALA A 14 -12.27 14.49 21.42
CA ALA A 14 -13.55 14.07 22.02
C ALA A 14 -14.19 12.91 21.23
N ARG A 15 -14.16 12.93 19.89
CA ARG A 15 -14.68 11.84 19.04
C ARG A 15 -13.86 10.55 19.15
N LEU A 16 -12.58 10.67 19.50
CA LEU A 16 -11.68 9.54 19.75
C LEU A 16 -11.68 9.10 21.24
N ARG A 17 -12.58 9.60 22.08
CA ARG A 17 -12.81 9.09 23.44
C ARG A 17 -14.05 8.21 23.45
N GLY A 18 -13.89 6.95 23.07
CA GLY A 18 -14.96 5.97 23.06
C GLY A 18 -14.40 4.54 23.13
N PRO A 19 -15.26 3.51 23.19
CA PRO A 19 -14.82 2.12 23.14
C PRO A 19 -14.00 1.86 21.88
N SER A 20 -13.03 0.94 22.00
CA SER A 20 -11.90 0.78 21.09
C SER A 20 -12.28 0.61 19.60
N LEU A 21 -13.47 0.05 19.32
CA LEU A 21 -14.00 -0.18 17.98
C LEU A 21 -14.68 1.07 17.38
N LYS A 22 -15.44 1.83 18.20
CA LYS A 22 -16.07 3.09 17.75
C LYS A 22 -15.00 4.11 17.32
N ARG A 23 -13.85 4.12 17.99
CA ARG A 23 -12.71 4.96 17.61
C ARG A 23 -12.11 4.56 16.27
N ALA A 24 -11.91 3.25 16.04
CA ALA A 24 -11.37 2.75 14.77
C ALA A 24 -12.30 3.09 13.59
N LEU A 25 -13.62 2.98 13.77
CA LEU A 25 -14.60 3.40 12.77
C LEU A 25 -14.56 4.91 12.52
N ALA A 26 -14.50 5.72 13.58
CA ALA A 26 -14.37 7.17 13.45
C ALA A 26 -13.05 7.55 12.75
N PHE A 27 -11.97 6.84 13.04
CA PHE A 27 -10.66 7.00 12.40
C PHE A 27 -10.73 6.66 10.91
N GLY A 28 -11.27 5.49 10.53
CA GLY A 28 -11.44 5.10 9.12
C GLY A 28 -12.31 6.07 8.33
N ARG A 29 -13.38 6.60 8.94
CA ARG A 29 -14.24 7.63 8.32
C ARG A 29 -13.46 8.90 7.94
N LEU A 30 -12.44 9.28 8.71
CA LEU A 30 -11.60 10.43 8.36
C LEU A 30 -10.83 10.19 7.05
N PHE A 31 -10.37 8.96 6.77
CA PHE A 31 -9.66 8.65 5.53
C PHE A 31 -10.57 8.70 4.29
N LEU A 32 -11.85 8.40 4.46
CA LEU A 32 -12.83 8.43 3.37
C LEU A 32 -13.22 9.84 2.95
N PHE A 33 -13.40 10.75 3.92
CA PHE A 33 -14.01 12.06 3.66
C PHE A 33 -13.10 13.25 3.98
N GLU A 34 -12.09 13.08 4.84
CA GLU A 34 -11.27 14.17 5.36
C GLU A 34 -9.78 13.77 5.47
N PRO A 35 -9.10 13.35 4.37
CA PRO A 35 -7.76 12.74 4.42
C PRO A 35 -6.69 13.61 5.08
N ALA A 36 -6.79 14.94 4.96
CA ALA A 36 -5.89 15.87 5.65
C ALA A 36 -6.04 15.81 7.19
N ARG A 37 -7.28 15.66 7.70
CA ARG A 37 -7.55 15.50 9.14
C ARG A 37 -7.18 14.09 9.62
N ALA A 38 -7.33 13.08 8.76
CA ALA A 38 -6.85 11.74 9.03
C ALA A 38 -5.33 11.74 9.30
N ALA A 39 -4.57 12.48 8.49
CA ALA A 39 -3.13 12.69 8.70
C ALA A 39 -2.82 13.38 10.04
N GLU A 40 -3.58 14.40 10.43
CA GLU A 40 -3.41 15.03 11.75
C GLU A 40 -3.69 14.06 12.91
N ALA A 41 -4.71 13.20 12.76
CA ALA A 41 -5.06 12.19 13.75
C ALA A 41 -3.92 11.17 13.96
N CYS A 42 -3.16 10.86 12.89
CA CYS A 42 -2.02 9.95 12.91
C CYS A 42 -0.82 10.45 13.73
N LEU A 43 -0.82 11.72 14.16
CA LEU A 43 0.20 12.27 15.06
C LEU A 43 -0.01 11.83 16.52
N SER A 44 -1.18 11.28 16.86
CA SER A 44 -1.48 10.78 18.20
C SER A 44 -0.90 9.38 18.44
N VAL A 45 -0.61 9.05 19.70
CA VAL A 45 -0.09 7.72 20.09
C VAL A 45 -1.13 6.62 19.86
N GLU A 46 -2.41 6.96 19.98
CA GLU A 46 -3.55 6.04 19.86
C GLU A 46 -3.86 5.65 18.39
N ALA A 47 -3.30 6.37 17.41
CA ALA A 47 -3.58 6.15 16.00
C ALA A 47 -3.04 4.82 15.46
N LEU A 48 -1.90 4.33 15.97
CA LEU A 48 -1.31 3.08 15.50
C LEU A 48 -2.21 1.87 15.82
N PRO A 49 -2.66 1.66 17.08
CA PRO A 49 -3.63 0.61 17.40
C PRO A 49 -4.93 0.72 16.60
N ASP A 50 -5.45 1.92 16.36
CA ASP A 50 -6.68 2.10 15.59
C ASP A 50 -6.47 1.82 14.10
N GLY A 51 -5.33 2.21 13.53
CA GLY A 51 -4.92 1.85 12.17
C GLY A 51 -4.72 0.34 11.98
N LEU A 52 -4.12 -0.34 12.96
CA LEU A 52 -3.97 -1.81 12.94
C LEU A 52 -5.33 -2.52 12.92
N LYS A 53 -6.33 -2.02 13.64
CA LYS A 53 -7.70 -2.57 13.58
C LYS A 53 -8.33 -2.38 12.20
N VAL A 54 -8.20 -1.19 11.62
CA VAL A 54 -8.68 -0.92 10.25
C VAL A 54 -8.01 -1.88 9.26
N TYR A 55 -6.70 -2.07 9.38
CA TYR A 55 -5.96 -3.00 8.54
C TYR A 55 -6.38 -4.46 8.74
N ALA A 56 -6.59 -4.91 9.98
CA ALA A 56 -7.08 -6.25 10.27
C ALA A 56 -8.48 -6.50 9.68
N VAL A 57 -9.38 -5.51 9.77
CA VAL A 57 -10.70 -5.57 9.12
C VAL A 57 -10.55 -5.62 7.60
N TRP A 58 -9.61 -4.86 7.03
CA TRP A 58 -9.33 -4.90 5.60
C TRP A 58 -8.83 -6.28 5.15
N ILE A 59 -7.87 -6.90 5.85
CA ILE A 59 -7.42 -8.27 5.54
C ILE A 59 -8.60 -9.24 5.59
N ALA A 60 -9.41 -9.20 6.65
CA ALA A 60 -10.56 -10.10 6.77
C ALA A 60 -11.57 -9.89 5.63
N ALA A 61 -11.84 -8.64 5.26
CA ALA A 61 -12.75 -8.29 4.18
C ALA A 61 -12.20 -8.69 2.80
N SER A 62 -10.89 -8.51 2.55
CA SER A 62 -10.25 -8.89 1.30
C SER A 62 -10.25 -10.41 1.13
N LEU A 63 -9.91 -11.17 2.17
CA LEU A 63 -9.96 -12.63 2.15
C LEU A 63 -11.38 -13.15 1.89
N LEU A 64 -12.38 -12.57 2.55
CA LEU A 64 -13.77 -12.93 2.31
C LEU A 64 -14.17 -12.61 0.86
N SER A 65 -13.79 -11.43 0.35
CA SER A 65 -14.06 -11.04 -1.03
C SER A 65 -13.40 -11.95 -2.04
N PHE A 66 -12.16 -12.40 -1.81
CA PHE A 66 -11.46 -13.33 -2.69
C PHE A 66 -12.05 -14.73 -2.65
N TRP A 67 -12.38 -15.21 -1.47
CA TRP A 67 -13.02 -16.50 -1.30
C TRP A 67 -14.39 -16.56 -1.99
N MET A 68 -15.14 -15.45 -2.00
CA MET A 68 -16.44 -15.36 -2.68
C MET A 68 -16.35 -15.06 -4.19
N LYS A 69 -15.18 -14.65 -4.69
CA LYS A 69 -15.00 -14.27 -6.09
C LYS A 69 -14.98 -15.54 -6.98
N PRO A 70 -15.75 -15.58 -8.09
CA PRO A 70 -15.66 -16.68 -9.04
C PRO A 70 -14.24 -16.83 -9.59
N PHE A 71 -13.75 -18.06 -9.72
CA PHE A 71 -12.36 -18.36 -10.12
C PHE A 71 -12.04 -17.94 -11.56
N ASP A 72 -13.06 -17.86 -12.40
CA ASP A 72 -13.04 -17.49 -13.83
C ASP A 72 -13.28 -15.99 -14.06
N PHE A 73 -13.29 -15.17 -12.99
CA PHE A 73 -13.56 -13.74 -13.08
C PHE A 73 -12.31 -12.92 -12.67
N PRO A 74 -11.94 -11.84 -13.39
CA PRO A 74 -12.68 -11.17 -14.46
C PRO A 74 -12.45 -11.75 -15.87
N ASP A 75 -11.51 -12.67 -16.06
CA ASP A 75 -11.17 -13.22 -17.36
C ASP A 75 -11.77 -14.62 -17.56
N ILE A 76 -12.86 -14.67 -18.31
CA ILE A 76 -13.60 -15.91 -18.64
C ILE A 76 -12.74 -16.85 -19.50
N ASN A 77 -11.69 -16.32 -20.15
CA ASN A 77 -10.73 -17.09 -20.94
C ASN A 77 -9.49 -17.51 -20.14
N ALA A 78 -9.42 -17.20 -18.84
CA ALA A 78 -8.34 -17.69 -17.99
C ALA A 78 -8.35 -19.22 -18.02
N ALA A 79 -7.23 -19.81 -18.45
CA ALA A 79 -7.09 -21.25 -18.54
C ALA A 79 -7.46 -21.89 -17.19
N VAL A 80 -8.52 -22.72 -17.18
CA VAL A 80 -8.97 -23.47 -16.01
C VAL A 80 -7.89 -24.48 -15.63
N ALA A 81 -6.95 -24.07 -14.77
CA ALA A 81 -5.88 -24.92 -14.26
C ALA A 81 -5.32 -24.45 -12.92
N ALA A 82 -6.13 -23.80 -12.08
CA ALA A 82 -5.82 -23.70 -10.65
C ALA A 82 -6.77 -24.65 -9.91
N PRO A 83 -6.27 -25.55 -9.04
CA PRO A 83 -7.15 -26.29 -8.15
C PRO A 83 -8.03 -25.30 -7.38
N VAL A 84 -9.26 -25.70 -7.06
CA VAL A 84 -10.20 -24.90 -6.26
C VAL A 84 -9.45 -24.32 -5.06
N GLN A 85 -9.35 -22.99 -5.00
CA GLN A 85 -8.59 -22.29 -3.98
C GLN A 85 -9.39 -22.29 -2.68
N ASP A 86 -9.08 -23.24 -1.82
CA ASP A 86 -9.73 -23.41 -0.52
C ASP A 86 -9.35 -22.31 0.48
N LEU A 87 -10.00 -22.30 1.64
CA LEU A 87 -9.70 -21.31 2.70
C LEU A 87 -8.25 -21.43 3.19
N ALA A 88 -7.66 -22.63 3.15
CA ALA A 88 -6.28 -22.86 3.55
C ALA A 88 -5.29 -22.17 2.60
N PHE A 89 -5.56 -22.19 1.28
CA PHE A 89 -4.83 -21.42 0.28
C PHE A 89 -4.87 -19.92 0.60
N TRP A 90 -6.06 -19.35 0.77
CA TRP A 90 -6.22 -17.91 1.06
C TRP A 90 -5.59 -17.51 2.39
N SER A 91 -5.59 -18.41 3.38
CA SER A 91 -4.90 -18.20 4.65
C SER A 91 -3.38 -18.12 4.48
N LYS A 92 -2.78 -18.92 3.58
CA LYS A 92 -1.34 -18.82 3.25
C LYS A 92 -1.01 -17.50 2.55
N VAL A 93 -1.89 -17.02 1.67
CA VAL A 93 -1.75 -15.70 1.03
C VAL A 93 -1.85 -14.58 2.08
N ALA A 94 -2.80 -14.69 3.01
CA ALA A 94 -2.98 -13.73 4.10
C ALA A 94 -1.74 -13.53 4.98
N VAL A 95 -0.91 -14.57 5.14
CA VAL A 95 0.34 -14.48 5.93
C VAL A 95 1.35 -13.52 5.27
N TRP A 96 1.28 -13.35 3.95
CA TRP A 96 2.14 -12.40 3.25
C TRP A 96 1.64 -10.96 3.37
N GLU A 97 0.35 -10.71 3.58
CA GLU A 97 -0.22 -9.36 3.68
C GLU A 97 0.52 -8.45 4.66
N PRO A 98 0.80 -8.86 5.93
CA PRO A 98 1.56 -8.03 6.86
C PRO A 98 2.98 -7.70 6.38
N VAL A 99 3.64 -8.65 5.69
CA VAL A 99 4.99 -8.46 5.15
C VAL A 99 4.95 -7.43 4.02
N LEU A 100 3.97 -7.53 3.13
CA LEU A 100 3.77 -6.60 2.02
C LEU A 100 3.41 -5.20 2.53
N ALA A 101 2.54 -5.11 3.53
CA ALA A 101 2.21 -3.85 4.16
C ALA A 101 3.46 -3.23 4.82
N ALA A 102 4.26 -4.01 5.53
CA ALA A 102 5.51 -3.54 6.12
C ALA A 102 6.50 -3.04 5.07
N LEU A 103 6.66 -3.76 3.95
CA LEU A 103 7.49 -3.33 2.83
C LEU A 103 6.95 -2.06 2.17
N ASN A 104 5.65 -1.96 1.93
CA ASN A 104 5.02 -0.77 1.36
C ASN A 104 5.21 0.45 2.28
N ILE A 105 5.05 0.27 3.59
CA ILE A 105 5.30 1.31 4.60
C ILE A 105 6.78 1.72 4.59
N ALA A 106 7.69 0.74 4.53
CA ALA A 106 9.13 0.98 4.44
C ALA A 106 9.48 1.83 3.21
N LEU A 107 9.09 1.36 2.03
CA LEU A 107 9.34 2.02 0.76
C LEU A 107 8.71 3.41 0.71
N THR A 108 7.45 3.55 1.12
CA THR A 108 6.76 4.85 1.13
C THR A 108 7.45 5.82 2.05
N THR A 109 7.83 5.41 3.26
CA THR A 109 8.52 6.30 4.21
C THR A 109 9.89 6.73 3.68
N LEU A 110 10.64 5.81 3.07
CA LEU A 110 11.96 6.06 2.49
C LEU A 110 11.89 7.04 1.32
N VAL A 111 11.05 6.75 0.33
CA VAL A 111 10.90 7.59 -0.86
C VAL A 111 10.33 8.95 -0.47
N LEU A 112 9.36 9.00 0.45
CA LEU A 112 8.77 10.25 0.92
C LEU A 112 9.79 11.13 1.65
N HIS A 113 10.63 10.53 2.49
CA HIS A 113 11.72 11.25 3.15
C HIS A 113 12.74 11.77 2.12
N TRP A 114 13.14 10.93 1.16
CA TRP A 114 14.09 11.31 0.11
C TRP A 114 13.55 12.40 -0.83
N MET A 115 12.26 12.36 -1.15
CA MET A 115 11.55 13.31 -2.01
C MET A 115 11.25 14.64 -1.31
N ARG A 116 11.47 14.77 0.00
CA ARG A 116 11.09 15.98 0.76
C ARG A 116 11.82 17.24 0.31
N GLU A 117 13.10 17.10 -0.07
CA GLU A 117 14.00 18.22 -0.35
C GLU A 117 14.73 18.04 -1.70
N GLY A 118 15.39 19.11 -2.16
CA GLY A 118 16.15 19.13 -3.42
C GLY A 118 15.30 19.32 -4.68
N TRP A 119 15.93 19.30 -5.86
CA TRP A 119 15.26 19.57 -7.14
C TRP A 119 14.38 18.37 -7.58
N LEU A 120 13.09 18.62 -7.77
CA LEU A 120 12.09 17.55 -8.02
C LEU A 120 12.34 16.75 -9.31
N PRO A 121 12.70 17.35 -10.46
CA PRO A 121 12.99 16.61 -11.68
C PRO A 121 14.13 15.59 -11.51
N LEU A 122 15.24 15.99 -10.88
CA LEU A 122 16.36 15.08 -10.61
C LEU A 122 15.96 13.94 -9.67
N LYS A 123 15.20 14.25 -8.61
CA LYS A 123 14.69 13.24 -7.69
C LYS A 123 13.77 12.24 -8.38
N THR A 124 12.92 12.74 -9.29
CA THR A 124 12.02 11.91 -10.10
C THR A 124 12.82 11.02 -11.04
N ALA A 125 13.79 11.57 -11.77
CA ALA A 125 14.66 10.79 -12.66
C ALA A 125 15.43 9.70 -11.88
N ALA A 126 16.02 10.05 -10.74
CA ALA A 126 16.70 9.09 -9.88
C ALA A 126 15.74 8.01 -9.34
N ALA A 127 14.50 8.38 -8.99
CA ALA A 127 13.49 7.44 -8.50
C ALA A 127 13.02 6.49 -9.60
N THR A 128 12.87 7.00 -10.82
CA THR A 128 12.59 6.20 -12.02
C THR A 128 13.71 5.20 -12.25
N LEU A 129 14.98 5.63 -12.25
CA LEU A 129 16.12 4.73 -12.43
C LEU A 129 16.20 3.69 -11.30
N TRP A 130 16.02 4.12 -10.05
CA TRP A 130 16.03 3.20 -8.91
C TRP A 130 14.89 2.18 -9.01
N SER A 131 13.69 2.58 -9.41
CA SER A 131 12.54 1.66 -9.56
C SER A 131 12.63 0.78 -10.80
N ALA A 132 13.29 1.25 -11.87
CA ALA A 132 13.52 0.49 -13.09
C ALA A 132 14.62 -0.56 -12.92
N PHE A 133 15.57 -0.35 -12.02
CA PHE A 133 16.72 -1.25 -11.85
C PHE A 133 16.34 -2.72 -11.60
N PRO A 134 15.46 -3.07 -10.64
CA PRO A 134 15.11 -4.48 -10.45
C PRO A 134 14.21 -5.04 -11.56
N LEU A 135 13.53 -4.20 -12.35
CA LEU A 135 12.85 -4.64 -13.57
C LEU A 135 13.89 -5.03 -14.64
N ILE A 136 14.93 -4.21 -14.83
CA ILE A 136 16.05 -4.53 -15.73
C ILE A 136 16.72 -5.83 -15.29
N LEU A 137 17.03 -5.99 -13.99
CA LEU A 137 17.58 -7.23 -13.46
C LEU A 137 16.67 -8.43 -13.74
N THR A 138 15.36 -8.26 -13.58
CA THR A 138 14.37 -9.34 -13.81
C THR A 138 14.39 -9.76 -15.28
N ILE A 139 14.39 -8.80 -16.20
CA ILE A 139 14.50 -9.07 -17.64
C ILE A 139 15.83 -9.79 -17.95
N SER A 140 16.94 -9.33 -17.39
CA SER A 140 18.25 -9.97 -17.59
C SER A 140 18.30 -11.41 -17.07
N LEU A 141 17.68 -11.68 -15.92
CA LEU A 141 17.60 -13.04 -15.36
C LEU A 141 16.72 -13.94 -16.22
N THR A 142 15.54 -13.47 -16.66
CA THR A 142 14.63 -14.25 -17.51
C THR A 142 15.21 -14.55 -18.90
N ARG A 143 16.08 -13.68 -19.42
CA ARG A 143 16.84 -13.91 -20.65
C ARG A 143 18.13 -14.71 -20.44
N SER A 144 18.36 -15.24 -19.24
CA SER A 144 19.58 -15.98 -18.87
C SER A 144 20.89 -15.20 -19.06
N ALA A 145 20.83 -13.87 -19.11
CA ALA A 145 22.02 -13.02 -19.26
C ALA A 145 22.84 -12.91 -17.96
N ILE A 146 22.21 -13.13 -16.81
CA ILE A 146 22.84 -13.20 -15.49
C ILE A 146 22.34 -14.40 -14.71
N GLY A 147 23.22 -15.04 -13.93
CA GLY A 147 22.83 -16.13 -13.03
C GLY A 147 22.13 -15.66 -11.75
N LYS A 148 21.39 -16.55 -11.08
CA LYS A 148 20.69 -16.26 -9.81
C LYS A 148 21.59 -15.65 -8.72
N PRO A 149 22.85 -16.10 -8.49
CA PRO A 149 23.71 -15.50 -7.47
C PRO A 149 24.02 -14.02 -7.74
N LEU A 150 24.33 -13.68 -9.00
CA LEU A 150 24.62 -12.31 -9.41
C LEU A 150 23.36 -11.44 -9.30
N PHE A 151 22.20 -11.97 -9.70
CA PHE A 151 20.92 -11.29 -9.50
C PHE A 151 20.67 -10.97 -8.03
N SER A 152 20.82 -11.95 -7.14
CA SER A 152 20.64 -11.75 -5.68
C SER A 152 21.56 -10.68 -5.14
N LEU A 153 22.84 -10.69 -5.53
CA LEU A 153 23.82 -9.69 -5.09
C LEU A 153 23.41 -8.28 -5.55
N LEU A 154 23.06 -8.11 -6.84
CA LEU A 154 22.65 -6.82 -7.39
C LEU A 154 21.34 -6.33 -6.77
N PHE A 155 20.40 -7.23 -6.47
CA PHE A 155 19.15 -6.91 -5.79
C PHE A 155 19.38 -6.48 -4.34
N LEU A 156 20.31 -7.13 -3.62
CA LEU A 156 20.71 -6.70 -2.28
C LEU A 156 21.38 -5.31 -2.31
N LEU A 157 22.26 -5.06 -3.27
CA LEU A 157 22.91 -3.76 -3.47
C LEU A 157 21.89 -2.65 -3.78
N TRP A 158 20.83 -2.96 -4.52
CA TRP A 158 19.73 -2.03 -4.79
C TRP A 158 19.00 -1.55 -3.53
N ALA A 159 18.92 -2.39 -2.50
CA ALA A 159 18.29 -2.04 -1.22
C ALA A 159 19.20 -1.19 -0.30
N VAL A 160 20.53 -1.18 -0.52
CA VAL A 160 21.50 -0.48 0.34
C VAL A 160 21.21 1.02 0.48
N PRO A 161 20.95 1.80 -0.60
CA PRO A 161 20.58 3.21 -0.47
C PRO A 161 19.37 3.43 0.42
N GLY A 162 18.35 2.56 0.31
CA GLY A 162 17.17 2.57 1.16
C GLY A 162 17.52 2.35 2.63
N ALA A 163 18.36 1.36 2.93
CA ALA A 163 18.81 1.08 4.30
C ALA A 163 19.60 2.25 4.91
N LEU A 164 20.44 2.93 4.11
CA LEU A 164 21.18 4.11 4.57
C LEU A 164 20.25 5.29 4.89
N VAL A 165 19.22 5.51 4.05
CA VAL A 165 18.20 6.54 4.30
C VAL A 165 17.36 6.18 5.53
N ALA A 166 17.00 4.90 5.72
CA ALA A 166 16.18 4.43 6.85
C ALA A 166 16.76 4.87 8.21
N ARG A 167 18.09 4.80 8.36
CA ARG A 167 18.81 5.16 9.60
C ARG A 167 18.66 6.64 9.96
N ARG A 168 18.36 7.51 9.00
CA ARG A 168 18.20 8.96 9.21
C ARG A 168 16.77 9.36 9.54
N ILE A 169 15.81 8.44 9.43
CA ILE A 169 14.39 8.73 9.64
C ILE A 169 14.04 8.58 11.14
N PRO A 170 13.50 9.64 11.78
CA PRO A 170 13.09 9.56 13.18
C PRO A 170 12.00 8.50 13.42
N ARG A 171 12.08 7.78 14.55
CA ARG A 171 11.06 6.78 14.96
C ARG A 171 9.63 7.32 14.95
N ALA A 172 9.44 8.60 15.29
CA ALA A 172 8.14 9.24 15.25
C ALA A 172 7.56 9.30 13.82
N GLN A 173 8.40 9.59 12.82
CA GLN A 173 7.99 9.64 11.41
C GLN A 173 7.57 8.24 10.93
N TRP A 174 8.35 7.21 11.27
CA TRP A 174 7.99 5.81 11.02
C TRP A 174 6.60 5.47 11.56
N ARG A 175 6.35 5.77 12.83
CA ARG A 175 5.06 5.50 13.48
C ARG A 175 3.91 6.24 12.80
N HIS A 176 4.08 7.52 12.49
CA HIS A 176 3.02 8.32 11.88
C HIS A 176 2.67 7.84 10.48
N VAL A 177 3.67 7.54 9.63
CA VAL A 177 3.44 7.01 8.28
C VAL A 177 2.83 5.61 8.35
N THR A 178 3.29 4.75 9.27
CA THR A 178 2.70 3.43 9.52
C THR A 178 1.22 3.56 9.87
N SER A 179 0.87 4.41 10.84
CA SER A 179 -0.53 4.61 11.27
C SER A 179 -1.40 5.11 10.12
N PHE A 180 -0.85 6.01 9.30
CA PHE A 180 -1.55 6.55 8.14
C PHE A 180 -1.78 5.51 7.04
N LEU A 181 -0.76 4.74 6.66
CA LEU A 181 -0.86 3.73 5.61
C LEU A 181 -1.66 2.50 6.04
N LEU A 182 -1.70 2.17 7.33
CA LEU A 182 -2.63 1.17 7.82
C LEU A 182 -4.08 1.70 7.80
N GLY A 183 -4.29 2.95 8.19
CA GLY A 183 -5.60 3.59 8.21
C GLY A 183 -6.21 3.84 6.82
N ILE A 184 -5.39 4.11 5.80
CA ILE A 184 -5.88 4.37 4.44
C ILE A 184 -6.58 3.15 3.81
N ASN A 185 -6.35 1.94 4.34
CA ASN A 185 -7.09 0.74 3.94
C ASN A 185 -8.59 0.84 4.20
N ALA A 186 -9.06 1.81 4.99
CA ALA A 186 -10.48 2.15 5.08
C ALA A 186 -11.10 2.48 3.70
N VAL A 187 -10.33 3.14 2.81
CA VAL A 187 -10.74 3.40 1.42
C VAL A 187 -10.93 2.08 0.67
N ALA A 188 -9.96 1.18 0.78
CA ALA A 188 -10.03 -0.13 0.14
C ALA A 188 -11.22 -0.96 0.65
N ILE A 189 -11.51 -0.96 1.96
CA ILE A 189 -12.69 -1.64 2.53
C ILE A 189 -13.98 -1.19 1.84
N VAL A 190 -14.17 0.12 1.67
CA VAL A 190 -15.40 0.65 1.02
C VAL A 190 -15.45 0.27 -0.45
N LEU A 191 -14.31 0.24 -1.14
CA LEU A 191 -14.23 -0.09 -2.55
C LEU A 191 -14.25 -1.60 -2.85
N LEU A 192 -14.11 -2.45 -1.83
CA LEU A 192 -14.44 -3.87 -1.96
C LEU A 192 -15.94 -4.08 -2.24
N LEU A 193 -16.83 -3.21 -1.77
CA LEU A 193 -18.28 -3.33 -2.03
C LEU A 193 -18.64 -3.25 -3.52
N PRO A 194 -18.25 -2.21 -4.28
CA PRO A 194 -18.50 -2.17 -5.72
C PRO A 194 -17.73 -3.26 -6.48
N GLN A 195 -16.54 -3.67 -6.03
CA GLN A 195 -15.82 -4.81 -6.62
C GLN A 195 -16.59 -6.13 -6.45
N ALA A 196 -17.08 -6.40 -5.23
CA ALA A 196 -17.90 -7.58 -4.93
C ALA A 196 -19.22 -7.54 -5.71
N ALA A 197 -19.88 -6.39 -5.79
CA ALA A 197 -21.08 -6.23 -6.61
C ALA A 197 -20.79 -6.49 -8.10
N ALA A 198 -19.68 -5.98 -8.64
CA ALA A 198 -19.26 -6.23 -10.01
C ALA A 198 -18.96 -7.72 -10.27
N ALA A 199 -18.35 -8.41 -9.30
CA ALA A 199 -18.09 -9.85 -9.37
C ALA A 199 -19.38 -10.68 -9.33
N VAL A 200 -20.33 -10.33 -8.46
CA VAL A 200 -21.65 -10.98 -8.39
C VAL A 200 -22.43 -10.77 -9.69
N LEU A 201 -22.37 -9.57 -10.27
CA LEU A 201 -22.97 -9.24 -11.56
C LEU A 201 -22.17 -9.78 -12.77
N ARG A 202 -21.00 -10.40 -12.53
CA ARG A 202 -20.06 -10.88 -13.55
C ARG A 202 -19.74 -9.82 -14.63
N SER A 203 -19.63 -8.56 -14.23
CA SER A 203 -19.31 -7.46 -15.14
C SER A 203 -17.84 -7.06 -15.05
N GLU A 204 -17.05 -7.49 -16.04
CA GLU A 204 -15.63 -7.15 -16.15
C GLU A 204 -15.40 -5.64 -16.22
N VAL A 205 -16.25 -4.91 -16.96
CA VAL A 205 -16.15 -3.45 -17.10
C VAL A 205 -16.34 -2.75 -15.76
N LEU A 206 -17.37 -3.12 -15.00
CA LEU A 206 -17.60 -2.55 -13.66
C LEU A 206 -16.45 -2.89 -12.72
N TYR A 207 -15.92 -4.11 -12.79
CA TYR A 207 -14.78 -4.52 -11.97
C TYR A 207 -13.54 -3.69 -12.31
N LYS A 208 -13.14 -3.59 -13.58
CA LYS A 208 -12.01 -2.74 -14.01
C LYS A 208 -12.20 -1.27 -13.64
N ALA A 209 -13.41 -0.72 -13.84
CA ALA A 209 -13.70 0.65 -13.44
C ALA A 209 -13.55 0.87 -11.93
N SER A 210 -13.98 -0.10 -11.12
CA SER A 210 -13.82 -0.05 -9.66
C SER A 210 -12.35 -0.18 -9.22
N LEU A 211 -11.51 -0.93 -9.94
CA LEU A 211 -10.05 -0.97 -9.71
C LEU A 211 -9.40 0.38 -10.01
N VAL A 212 -9.72 0.99 -11.16
CA VAL A 212 -9.23 2.34 -11.51
C VAL A 212 -9.67 3.35 -10.46
N LEU A 213 -10.94 3.31 -10.03
CA LEU A 213 -11.45 4.16 -8.96
C LEU A 213 -10.67 3.95 -7.65
N THR A 214 -10.34 2.70 -7.32
CA THR A 214 -9.54 2.36 -6.13
C THR A 214 -8.16 2.98 -6.18
N VAL A 215 -7.45 2.84 -7.30
CA VAL A 215 -6.12 3.43 -7.48
C VAL A 215 -6.19 4.96 -7.40
N VAL A 216 -7.13 5.58 -8.10
CA VAL A 216 -7.29 7.05 -8.12
C VAL A 216 -7.64 7.57 -6.72
N TRP A 217 -8.55 6.91 -6.00
CA TRP A 217 -8.96 7.35 -4.67
C TRP A 217 -7.84 7.16 -3.64
N LEU A 218 -7.15 6.02 -3.66
CA LEU A 218 -5.97 5.80 -2.81
C LEU A 218 -4.86 6.81 -3.10
N LEU A 219 -4.63 7.17 -4.37
CA LEU A 219 -3.67 8.21 -4.74
C LEU A 219 -4.09 9.59 -4.25
N ALA A 220 -5.37 9.94 -4.35
CA ALA A 220 -5.90 11.21 -3.88
C ALA A 220 -5.81 11.32 -2.35
N CYS A 221 -6.34 10.33 -1.62
CA CYS A 221 -6.29 10.31 -0.15
C CYS A 221 -4.86 10.19 0.37
N GLY A 222 -4.06 9.32 -0.25
CA GLY A 222 -2.66 9.09 0.09
C GLY A 222 -1.82 10.34 -0.15
N GLY A 223 -1.93 10.94 -1.33
CA GLY A 223 -1.23 12.18 -1.68
C GLY A 223 -1.59 13.35 -0.75
N VAL A 224 -2.88 13.61 -0.54
CA VAL A 224 -3.35 14.71 0.33
C VAL A 224 -2.96 14.48 1.79
N GLY A 225 -3.11 13.24 2.28
CA GLY A 225 -2.79 12.89 3.64
C GLY A 225 -1.28 12.89 3.91
N LEU A 226 -0.45 12.27 3.06
CA LEU A 226 1.00 12.26 3.19
C LEU A 226 1.60 13.66 3.05
N LYS A 227 1.08 14.49 2.14
CA LYS A 227 1.41 15.93 2.04
C LYS A 227 1.22 16.62 3.39
N SER A 228 0.05 16.43 4.00
CA SER A 228 -0.31 17.04 5.28
C SER A 228 0.54 16.51 6.43
N LEU A 229 0.81 15.20 6.45
CA LEU A 229 1.57 14.50 7.48
C LEU A 229 3.05 14.93 7.51
N THR A 230 3.65 15.09 6.33
CA THR A 230 5.09 15.36 6.18
C THR A 230 5.43 16.80 5.85
N LYS A 231 4.41 17.66 5.70
CA LYS A 231 4.54 19.08 5.33
C LYS A 231 5.35 19.26 4.04
N THR A 232 5.08 18.43 3.04
CA THR A 232 5.70 18.50 1.71
C THR A 232 4.72 19.06 0.67
N SER A 233 5.15 19.23 -0.58
CA SER A 233 4.26 19.59 -1.68
C SER A 233 3.45 18.38 -2.16
N LEU A 234 2.25 18.63 -2.70
CA LEU A 234 1.38 17.55 -3.18
C LEU A 234 2.07 16.66 -4.26
N PRO A 235 2.78 17.23 -5.27
CA PRO A 235 3.47 16.41 -6.27
C PRO A 235 4.51 15.47 -5.65
N ARG A 236 5.26 15.93 -4.64
CA ARG A 236 6.25 15.11 -3.93
C ARG A 236 5.61 13.95 -3.18
N ALA A 237 4.49 14.20 -2.50
CA ALA A 237 3.78 13.16 -1.77
C ALA A 237 3.19 12.10 -2.71
N VAL A 238 2.57 12.53 -3.82
CA VAL A 238 2.00 11.63 -4.84
C VAL A 238 3.09 10.81 -5.51
N LEU A 239 4.17 11.45 -6.00
CA LEU A 239 5.28 10.75 -6.62
C LEU A 239 5.94 9.77 -5.66
N ALA A 240 6.14 10.15 -4.40
CA ALA A 240 6.72 9.25 -3.41
C ALA A 240 5.87 7.99 -3.20
N PHE A 241 4.55 8.16 -3.12
CA PHE A 241 3.63 7.03 -2.99
C PHE A 241 3.60 6.17 -4.25
N LEU A 242 3.60 6.77 -5.45
CA LEU A 242 3.66 6.05 -6.72
C LEU A 242 4.96 5.24 -6.87
N PHE A 243 6.12 5.86 -6.66
CA PHE A 243 7.40 5.17 -6.76
C PHE A 243 7.57 4.09 -5.70
N ALA A 244 7.03 4.27 -4.49
CA ALA A 244 7.01 3.23 -3.48
C ALA A 244 6.19 2.00 -3.91
N ASN A 245 4.99 2.21 -4.46
CA ASN A 245 4.18 1.13 -5.01
C ASN A 245 4.85 0.46 -6.23
N LEU A 246 5.48 1.24 -7.11
CA LEU A 246 6.23 0.69 -8.25
C LEU A 246 7.40 -0.18 -7.77
N ALA A 247 8.21 0.34 -6.84
CA ALA A 247 9.32 -0.41 -6.26
C ALA A 247 8.86 -1.68 -5.53
N LEU A 248 7.70 -1.65 -4.86
CA LEU A 248 7.10 -2.82 -4.23
C LEU A 248 6.77 -3.89 -5.28
N ASN A 249 6.02 -3.52 -6.33
CA ASN A 249 5.63 -4.46 -7.40
C ASN A 249 6.86 -5.10 -8.06
N VAL A 250 7.89 -4.31 -8.35
CA VAL A 250 9.12 -4.80 -8.94
C VAL A 250 9.90 -5.69 -7.96
N ALA A 251 9.95 -5.35 -6.67
CA ALA A 251 10.58 -6.17 -5.65
C ALA A 251 9.88 -7.53 -5.47
N LEU A 252 8.54 -7.58 -5.61
CA LEU A 252 7.78 -8.83 -5.57
C LEU A 252 8.09 -9.74 -6.76
N MET A 253 8.19 -9.16 -7.96
CA MET A 253 8.59 -9.90 -9.15
C MET A 253 10.00 -10.48 -8.97
N ALA A 254 10.94 -9.71 -8.43
CA ALA A 254 12.28 -10.18 -8.12
C ALA A 254 12.29 -11.30 -7.07
N ALA A 255 11.51 -11.16 -5.99
CA ALA A 255 11.37 -12.18 -4.95
C ALA A 255 10.80 -13.50 -5.49
N TYR A 256 9.84 -13.43 -6.41
CA TYR A 256 9.32 -14.61 -7.11
C TYR A 256 10.39 -15.31 -7.94
N GLN A 257 11.16 -14.57 -8.75
CA GLN A 257 12.22 -15.16 -9.57
C GLN A 257 13.35 -15.82 -8.76
N LEU A 258 13.57 -15.32 -7.54
CA LEU A 258 14.49 -15.91 -6.57
C LEU A 258 13.93 -17.15 -5.85
N GLY A 259 12.65 -17.47 -6.05
CA GLY A 259 11.96 -18.57 -5.38
C GLY A 259 11.58 -18.25 -3.93
N TRP A 260 11.61 -16.99 -3.52
CA TRP A 260 11.22 -16.56 -2.17
C TRP A 260 9.71 -16.38 -2.03
N LEU A 261 9.02 -16.03 -3.12
CA LEU A 261 7.59 -15.83 -3.16
C LEU A 261 6.92 -16.97 -3.95
N PRO A 262 5.88 -17.63 -3.42
CA PRO A 262 5.10 -18.62 -4.17
C PRO A 262 4.40 -17.97 -5.37
N LEU A 263 4.28 -18.71 -6.49
CA LEU A 263 3.60 -18.24 -7.70
C LEU A 263 2.15 -17.83 -7.41
N GLU A 264 1.51 -18.57 -6.51
CA GLU A 264 0.16 -18.38 -6.02
C GLU A 264 -0.03 -16.98 -5.42
N VAL A 265 0.93 -16.56 -4.60
CA VAL A 265 0.93 -15.25 -3.94
C VAL A 265 1.19 -14.15 -4.97
N LEU A 266 2.13 -14.37 -5.90
CA LEU A 266 2.36 -13.40 -6.98
C LEU A 266 1.11 -13.22 -7.86
N LYS A 267 0.42 -14.30 -8.23
CA LYS A 267 -0.81 -14.23 -9.03
C LYS A 267 -1.89 -13.43 -8.30
N VAL A 268 -2.11 -13.67 -7.01
CA VAL A 268 -3.08 -12.86 -6.25
C VAL A 268 -2.65 -11.39 -6.18
N LEU A 269 -1.37 -11.09 -5.98
CA LEU A 269 -0.92 -9.70 -5.83
C LEU A 269 -0.85 -8.90 -7.14
N VAL A 270 -0.76 -9.58 -8.29
CA VAL A 270 -0.67 -8.94 -9.62
C VAL A 270 -2.03 -8.90 -10.35
N TYR A 271 -2.95 -9.82 -10.04
CA TYR A 271 -4.29 -9.90 -10.67
C TYR A 271 -5.43 -9.30 -9.84
N VAL A 272 -5.13 -8.73 -8.67
CA VAL A 272 -6.05 -7.92 -7.85
C VAL A 272 -5.89 -6.45 -8.21
#